data_AF-I7IZK4-F1
#
_entry.id   AF-I7IZK4-F1
#
_cell.length_a   1.000
_cell.length_b   1.000
_cell.length_c   1.000
_cell.angle_alpha   90.00
_cell.angle_beta   90.00
_cell.angle_gamma   90.00
#
_symmetry.space_group_name_H-M   'P 1'
#
loop_
_entity.id
_entity.type
_entity.pdbx_description
1 polymer ?
#
loop_
_entity_poly.entity_id
_entity_poly.type
_entity_poly.pdbx_seq_one_letter_code
_entity_poly.pdbx_strand_id
1 'polypeptide(L)'
;MKYIYSFLILLTYRIWPFSLIIFFIFLFFLKVLSVSNIITAAVSSVIVSSFIYNFRNLYICPMLSLIGIKSVGIVKSMKPTCLYINENPVLKFIVEYNTQQGNTVISYFRADDKFYFPKETNFVYPSVGSKFKLKYFQYIPCYFIIDNS
;
A
#
# COMPACT_ATOMS: atom_id res chain seq x y z
N MET A 1 5.59 -2.75 20.21
CA MET A 1 5.31 -3.65 19.06
C MET A 1 4.45 -2.99 17.98
N LYS A 2 3.14 -2.71 18.20
CA LYS A 2 2.24 -2.11 17.16
C LYS A 2 2.73 -0.78 16.55
N TYR A 3 3.37 0.08 17.36
CA TYR A 3 3.93 1.35 16.92
C TYR A 3 5.14 1.19 15.99
N ILE A 4 6.04 0.25 16.27
CA ILE A 4 7.24 -0.01 15.45
C ILE A 4 6.84 -0.51 14.07
N TYR A 5 5.86 -1.40 14.01
CA TYR A 5 5.33 -1.92 12.76
C TYR A 5 4.60 -0.84 11.95
N SER A 6 3.75 -0.05 12.59
CA SER A 6 3.12 1.11 11.93
C SER A 6 4.18 2.10 11.41
N PHE A 7 5.27 2.31 12.15
CA PHE A 7 6.37 3.18 11.75
C PHE A 7 7.17 2.61 10.57
N LEU A 8 7.44 1.30 10.55
CA LEU A 8 8.07 0.62 9.40
C LEU A 8 7.20 0.72 8.14
N ILE A 9 5.89 0.55 8.27
CA ILE A 9 4.95 0.69 7.16
C ILE A 9 4.92 2.14 6.68
N LEU A 10 4.90 3.11 7.60
CA LEU A 10 4.95 4.53 7.26
C LEU A 10 6.27 4.91 6.57
N LEU A 11 7.40 4.34 7.01
CA LEU A 11 8.68 4.44 6.32
C LEU A 11 8.58 3.89 4.90
N THR A 12 8.06 2.66 4.72
CA THR A 12 7.92 2.06 3.38
C THR A 12 6.97 2.82 2.45
N TYR A 13 5.97 3.48 3.02
CA TYR A 13 5.01 4.30 2.26
C TYR A 13 5.61 5.64 1.83
N ARG A 14 6.43 6.24 2.70
CA ARG A 14 7.14 7.50 2.47
C ARG A 14 8.56 7.28 1.93
N ILE A 15 8.85 6.10 1.35
CA ILE A 15 10.19 5.80 0.79
C ILE A 15 10.58 6.82 -0.26
N TRP A 16 9.65 7.35 -1.06
CA TRP A 16 10.02 8.24 -2.17
C TRP A 16 10.85 9.48 -1.72
N PRO A 17 10.48 10.22 -0.65
CA PRO A 17 11.38 11.23 -0.08
C PRO A 17 12.54 10.65 0.74
N PHE A 18 12.41 9.47 1.36
CA PHE A 18 13.50 8.86 2.13
C PHE A 18 14.65 8.34 1.26
N SER A 19 14.38 7.78 0.08
CA SER A 19 15.40 7.40 -0.89
C SER A 19 16.15 8.63 -1.40
N LEU A 20 15.46 9.77 -1.58
CA LEU A 20 16.11 11.04 -1.88
C LEU A 20 16.94 11.56 -0.71
N ILE A 21 16.44 11.50 0.53
CA ILE A 21 17.18 11.93 1.72
C ILE A 21 18.40 11.04 1.96
N ILE A 22 18.29 9.72 1.82
CA ILE A 22 19.42 8.80 1.88
C ILE A 22 20.41 9.11 0.75
N PHE A 23 19.93 9.39 -0.47
CA PHE A 23 20.77 9.81 -1.59
C PHE A 23 21.49 11.15 -1.31
N PHE A 24 20.83 12.13 -0.70
CA PHE A 24 21.40 13.43 -0.33
C PHE A 24 22.37 13.35 0.84
N ILE A 25 22.05 12.57 1.88
CA ILE A 25 22.97 12.27 2.99
C ILE A 25 24.19 11.53 2.44
N PHE A 26 23.99 10.57 1.54
CA PHE A 26 25.08 9.85 0.89
C PHE A 26 25.91 10.80 0.01
N LEU A 27 25.30 11.69 -0.79
CA LEU A 27 25.97 12.76 -1.54
C LEU A 27 26.78 13.71 -0.65
N PHE A 28 26.28 14.01 0.55
CA PHE A 28 26.97 14.83 1.53
C PHE A 28 28.22 14.13 2.09
N PHE A 29 28.16 12.82 2.31
CA PHE A 29 29.30 11.98 2.68
C PHE A 29 30.22 11.62 1.49
N LEU A 30 29.75 11.76 0.24
CA LEU A 30 30.46 11.46 -1.02
C LEU A 30 31.54 12.48 -1.40
N LYS A 31 31.80 13.52 -0.60
CA LYS A 31 32.96 14.42 -0.78
C LYS A 31 34.32 13.67 -0.70
N VAL A 32 34.30 12.37 -0.39
CA VAL A 32 35.45 11.48 -0.15
C VAL A 32 35.61 10.38 -1.23
N LEU A 33 34.66 10.20 -2.17
CA LEU A 33 34.62 9.02 -3.05
C LEU A 33 34.76 9.36 -4.54
N SER A 34 35.46 8.48 -5.29
CA SER A 34 35.70 8.61 -6.74
C SER A 34 34.41 8.57 -7.58
N VAL A 35 34.43 9.22 -8.74
CA VAL A 35 33.26 9.40 -9.64
C VAL A 35 32.61 8.07 -10.05
N SER A 36 33.38 6.99 -10.21
CA SER A 36 32.85 5.66 -10.52
C SER A 36 31.95 5.12 -9.41
N ASN A 37 32.34 5.29 -8.14
CA ASN A 37 31.57 4.82 -6.98
C ASN A 37 30.24 5.57 -6.80
N ILE A 38 30.15 6.81 -7.30
CA ILE A 38 28.93 7.63 -7.28
C ILE A 38 27.87 7.02 -8.21
N ILE A 39 28.27 6.65 -9.42
CA ILE A 39 27.35 6.08 -10.43
C ILE A 39 26.83 4.73 -9.95
N THR A 40 27.69 3.86 -9.40
CA THR A 40 27.28 2.54 -8.88
C THR A 40 26.30 2.68 -7.71
N ALA A 41 26.54 3.64 -6.80
CA ALA A 41 25.65 3.89 -5.67
C ALA A 41 24.29 4.48 -6.09
N ALA A 42 24.27 5.37 -7.07
CA ALA A 42 23.03 5.93 -7.61
C ALA A 42 22.19 4.82 -8.25
N VAL A 43 22.80 3.99 -9.10
CA VAL A 43 22.12 2.87 -9.77
C VAL A 43 21.60 1.86 -8.76
N SER A 44 22.40 1.48 -7.75
CA SER A 44 21.97 0.54 -6.71
C SER A 44 20.81 1.10 -5.87
N SER A 45 20.80 2.40 -5.57
CA SER A 45 19.71 3.04 -4.82
C SER A 45 18.38 3.01 -5.59
N VAL A 46 18.42 3.20 -6.91
CA VAL A 46 17.24 3.15 -7.78
C VAL A 46 16.70 1.72 -7.89
N ILE A 47 17.60 0.73 -8.02
CA ILE A 47 17.22 -0.69 -8.06
C ILE A 47 16.57 -1.11 -6.75
N VAL A 48 17.18 -0.80 -5.60
CA VAL A 48 16.65 -1.14 -4.28
C VAL A 48 15.31 -0.45 -4.03
N SER A 49 15.18 0.83 -4.39
CA SER A 49 13.92 1.57 -4.23
C SER A 49 12.80 0.98 -5.09
N SER A 50 13.11 0.64 -6.35
CA SER A 50 12.16 -0.03 -7.26
C SER A 50 11.75 -1.41 -6.75
N PHE A 51 12.70 -2.16 -6.19
CA PHE A 51 12.42 -3.47 -5.59
C PHE A 51 11.49 -3.33 -4.38
N ILE A 52 11.80 -2.44 -3.43
CA ILE A 52 10.96 -2.24 -2.25
C ILE A 52 9.56 -1.78 -2.65
N TYR A 53 9.42 -0.91 -3.66
CA TYR A 53 8.12 -0.46 -4.15
C TYR A 53 7.28 -1.62 -4.72
N ASN A 54 7.88 -2.47 -5.56
CA ASN A 54 7.18 -3.62 -6.17
C ASN A 54 6.81 -4.69 -5.14
N PHE A 55 7.67 -4.94 -4.15
CA PHE A 55 7.43 -5.95 -3.12
C PHE A 55 6.65 -5.42 -1.91
N ARG A 56 6.33 -4.13 -1.86
CA ARG A 56 5.62 -3.48 -0.74
C ARG A 56 4.35 -4.24 -0.33
N ASN A 57 3.52 -4.61 -1.30
CA ASN A 57 2.24 -5.27 -1.04
C ASN A 57 2.42 -6.69 -0.44
N LEU A 58 3.56 -7.35 -0.67
CA LEU A 58 3.88 -8.67 -0.11
C LEU A 58 4.05 -8.62 1.41
N TYR A 59 4.54 -7.50 1.95
CA TYR A 59 4.75 -7.31 3.39
C TYR A 59 3.59 -6.59 4.06
N ILE A 60 3.00 -5.59 3.40
CA ILE A 60 1.91 -4.79 3.96
C ILE A 60 0.64 -5.63 4.19
N CYS A 61 0.26 -6.50 3.25
CA CYS A 61 -1.00 -7.25 3.36
C CYS A 61 -0.98 -8.25 4.53
N PRO A 62 0.06 -9.09 4.72
CA PRO A 62 0.15 -9.96 5.91
C PRO A 62 0.19 -9.17 7.22
N MET A 63 0.90 -8.03 7.26
CA MET A 63 0.90 -7.16 8.44
C MET A 63 -0.49 -6.61 8.74
N LEU A 64 -1.21 -6.07 7.74
CA LEU A 64 -2.59 -5.60 7.92
C LEU A 64 -3.49 -6.70 8.46
N SER A 65 -3.31 -7.93 8.00
CA SER A 65 -4.09 -9.08 8.48
C SER A 65 -3.86 -9.35 9.97
N LEU A 66 -2.62 -9.26 10.43
CA LEU A 66 -2.20 -9.58 11.81
C LEU A 66 -2.47 -8.44 12.80
N ILE A 67 -2.13 -7.20 12.45
CA ILE A 67 -2.14 -6.05 13.38
C ILE A 67 -3.16 -4.96 13.01
N GLY A 68 -3.85 -5.08 11.88
CA GLY A 68 -4.82 -4.10 11.41
C GLY A 68 -6.04 -4.00 12.32
N ILE A 69 -6.64 -2.81 12.34
CA ILE A 69 -7.87 -2.54 13.08
C ILE A 69 -9.05 -2.94 12.22
N LYS A 70 -9.96 -3.75 12.77
CA LYS A 70 -11.18 -4.18 12.07
C LYS A 70 -12.15 -3.01 11.94
N SER A 71 -12.76 -2.87 10.76
CA SER A 71 -13.88 -1.97 10.50
C SER A 71 -14.80 -2.57 9.44
N VAL A 72 -15.94 -1.92 9.22
CA VAL A 72 -16.92 -2.27 8.20
C VAL A 72 -16.94 -1.16 7.17
N GLY A 73 -16.64 -1.50 5.92
CA GLY A 73 -16.74 -0.59 4.80
C GLY A 73 -17.97 -0.82 3.95
N ILE A 74 -18.33 0.22 3.19
CA ILE A 74 -19.42 0.22 2.23
C ILE A 74 -18.85 0.63 0.88
N VAL A 75 -19.16 -0.12 -0.16
CA VAL A 75 -18.83 0.27 -1.54
C VAL A 75 -19.81 1.35 -1.98
N LYS A 76 -19.33 2.58 -2.17
CA LYS A 76 -20.16 3.72 -2.60
C LYS A 76 -20.37 3.73 -4.11
N SER A 77 -19.34 3.41 -4.87
CA SER A 77 -19.42 3.38 -6.33
C SER A 77 -18.33 2.51 -6.93
N MET A 78 -18.56 2.10 -8.17
CA MET A 78 -17.64 1.30 -8.97
C MET A 78 -17.47 2.01 -10.31
N LYS A 79 -16.22 2.18 -10.76
CA LYS A 79 -15.89 2.86 -12.01
C LYS A 79 -14.88 2.03 -12.80
N PRO A 80 -15.03 1.89 -14.13
CA PRO A 80 -13.98 1.30 -14.96
C PRO A 80 -12.74 2.21 -14.95
N THR A 81 -11.57 1.60 -14.98
CA THR A 81 -10.30 2.31 -15.19
C THR A 81 -9.89 2.22 -16.66
N CYS A 82 -8.86 2.97 -17.06
CA CYS A 82 -8.29 2.88 -18.40
C CYS A 82 -7.45 1.61 -18.64
N LEU A 83 -7.23 0.79 -17.59
CA LEU A 83 -6.45 -0.44 -17.68
C LEU A 83 -7.37 -1.60 -18.08
N TYR A 84 -6.94 -2.40 -19.05
CA TYR A 84 -7.64 -3.59 -19.51
C TYR A 84 -6.79 -4.83 -19.26
N ILE A 85 -7.41 -5.89 -18.73
CA ILE A 85 -6.79 -7.20 -18.53
C ILE A 85 -7.72 -8.23 -19.16
N ASN A 86 -7.20 -9.02 -20.11
CA ASN A 86 -7.98 -10.02 -20.86
C ASN A 86 -9.28 -9.42 -21.43
N GLU A 87 -9.16 -8.29 -22.13
CA GLU A 87 -10.27 -7.55 -22.77
C GLU A 87 -11.33 -6.99 -21.81
N ASN A 88 -11.17 -7.19 -20.50
CA ASN A 88 -12.06 -6.66 -19.49
C ASN A 88 -11.45 -5.43 -18.81
N PRO A 89 -12.20 -4.32 -18.67
CA PRO A 89 -11.70 -3.15 -17.96
C PRO A 89 -11.54 -3.47 -16.47
N VAL A 90 -10.39 -3.08 -15.91
CA VAL A 90 -10.14 -3.20 -14.49
C VAL A 90 -11.03 -2.22 -13.74
N LEU A 91 -11.78 -2.72 -12.76
CA LEU A 91 -12.73 -1.93 -11.99
C LEU A 91 -12.04 -1.29 -10.79
N LYS A 92 -12.37 -0.02 -10.53
CA LYS A 92 -12.01 0.72 -9.32
C LYS A 92 -13.23 0.86 -8.43
N PHE A 93 -13.12 0.40 -7.20
CA PHE A 93 -14.14 0.48 -6.17
C PHE A 93 -13.82 1.63 -5.23
N ILE A 94 -14.77 2.53 -5.05
CA ILE A 94 -14.69 3.62 -4.08
C ILE A 94 -15.43 3.15 -2.83
N VAL A 95 -14.73 3.18 -1.69
CA VAL A 95 -15.20 2.63 -0.43
C VAL A 95 -15.12 3.65 0.68
N GLU A 96 -16.12 3.61 1.54
CA GLU A 96 -16.25 4.47 2.71
C GLU A 96 -16.33 3.59 3.95
N TYR A 97 -15.57 3.93 4.98
CA TYR A 97 -15.64 3.27 6.27
C TYR A 97 -15.27 4.24 7.39
N ASN A 98 -15.69 3.89 8.61
CA ASN A 98 -15.38 4.67 9.79
C ASN A 98 -14.15 4.10 10.50
N THR A 99 -13.27 4.98 10.92
CA THR A 99 -12.15 4.65 11.80
C THR A 99 -12.64 4.46 13.23
N GLN A 100 -11.80 3.87 14.08
CA GLN A 100 -12.09 3.65 15.50
C GLN A 100 -12.28 4.98 16.27
N GLN A 101 -11.75 6.07 15.72
CA GLN A 101 -11.90 7.43 16.25
C GLN A 101 -13.20 8.11 15.78
N GLY A 102 -14.04 7.42 15.00
CA GLY A 102 -15.28 7.97 14.46
C GLY A 102 -15.13 8.77 13.17
N ASN A 103 -13.90 8.97 12.67
CA ASN A 103 -13.67 9.68 11.41
C ASN A 103 -14.07 8.82 10.21
N THR A 104 -14.83 9.38 9.28
CA THR A 104 -15.16 8.75 8.00
C THR A 104 -14.00 8.90 7.03
N VAL A 105 -13.58 7.79 6.42
CA VAL A 105 -12.49 7.75 5.45
C VAL A 105 -13.02 7.22 4.12
N ILE A 106 -12.73 7.96 3.06
CA ILE A 106 -13.01 7.55 1.68
C ILE A 106 -11.69 7.08 1.08
N SER A 107 -11.66 5.83 0.64
CA SER A 107 -10.52 5.24 -0.04
C SER A 107 -10.98 4.49 -1.29
N TYR A 108 -10.05 3.88 -2.00
CA TYR A 108 -10.34 3.08 -3.18
C TYR A 108 -9.43 1.87 -3.26
N PHE A 109 -9.90 0.83 -3.95
CA PHE A 109 -9.10 -0.31 -4.37
C PHE A 109 -9.48 -0.68 -5.80
N ARG A 110 -8.57 -1.32 -6.54
CA ARG A 110 -8.86 -1.84 -7.88
C ARG A 110 -8.96 -3.36 -7.87
N ALA A 111 -9.63 -3.93 -8.86
CA ALA A 111 -9.79 -5.38 -9.02
C ALA A 111 -8.47 -6.10 -9.37
N ASP A 112 -7.47 -5.40 -9.93
CA ASP A 112 -6.14 -5.94 -10.19
C ASP A 112 -5.21 -5.85 -8.97
N ASP A 113 -5.52 -4.93 -8.06
CA ASP A 113 -4.77 -4.76 -6.84
C ASP A 113 -5.10 -5.90 -5.87
N LYS A 114 -4.08 -6.71 -5.54
CA LYS A 114 -4.16 -7.85 -4.61
C LYS A 114 -4.35 -7.40 -3.14
N PHE A 115 -5.32 -6.53 -2.85
CA PHE A 115 -5.62 -5.96 -1.53
C PHE A 115 -6.61 -6.81 -0.69
N TYR A 116 -6.73 -8.10 -0.95
CA TYR A 116 -7.53 -9.01 -0.12
C TYR A 116 -6.64 -10.03 0.58
N PHE A 117 -7.01 -10.37 1.82
CA PHE A 117 -6.32 -11.39 2.60
C PHE A 117 -7.33 -12.17 3.47
N PRO A 118 -7.21 -13.51 3.57
CA PRO A 118 -6.26 -14.38 2.87
C PRO A 118 -6.51 -14.40 1.35
N LYS A 119 -5.48 -14.77 0.58
CA LYS A 119 -5.60 -14.94 -0.87
C LYS A 119 -6.31 -16.26 -1.16
N GLU A 120 -7.63 -16.21 -1.22
CA GLU A 120 -8.44 -17.33 -1.68
C GLU A 120 -8.58 -17.31 -3.20
N THR A 121 -8.66 -18.48 -3.82
CA THR A 121 -8.77 -18.63 -5.28
C THR A 121 -10.12 -18.14 -5.83
N ASN A 122 -11.15 -18.05 -4.99
CA ASN A 122 -12.52 -17.69 -5.38
C ASN A 122 -13.02 -16.42 -4.66
N PHE A 123 -12.17 -15.39 -4.56
CA PHE A 123 -12.56 -14.13 -3.95
C PHE A 123 -13.59 -13.39 -4.83
N VAL A 124 -14.77 -13.10 -4.26
CA VAL A 124 -15.81 -12.31 -4.92
C VAL A 124 -15.78 -10.88 -4.39
N TYR A 125 -15.62 -9.91 -5.29
CA TYR A 125 -15.61 -8.50 -4.93
C TYR A 125 -17.00 -8.03 -4.43
N PRO A 126 -17.06 -7.17 -3.40
CA PRO A 126 -18.33 -6.67 -2.88
C PRO A 126 -19.05 -5.76 -3.88
N SER A 127 -20.36 -5.95 -4.01
CA SER A 127 -21.23 -5.13 -4.86
C SER A 127 -21.40 -3.71 -4.32
N VAL A 128 -21.77 -2.76 -5.18
CA VAL A 128 -22.12 -1.40 -4.77
C VAL A 128 -23.25 -1.41 -3.74
N GLY A 129 -23.11 -0.64 -2.67
CA GLY A 129 -24.04 -0.58 -1.53
C GLY A 129 -23.85 -1.69 -0.49
N SER A 130 -23.08 -2.74 -0.80
CA SER A 130 -22.83 -3.82 0.15
C SER A 130 -21.84 -3.42 1.24
N LYS A 131 -22.06 -3.97 2.43
CA LYS A 131 -21.14 -3.89 3.58
C LYS A 131 -20.13 -5.03 3.50
N PHE A 132 -18.87 -4.75 3.78
CA PHE A 132 -17.83 -5.77 3.85
C PHE A 132 -16.89 -5.49 5.03
N LYS A 133 -16.24 -6.54 5.53
CA LYS A 133 -15.25 -6.44 6.59
C LYS A 133 -13.92 -6.00 6.00
N LEU A 134 -13.24 -5.08 6.67
CA LEU A 134 -11.91 -4.65 6.30
C LEU A 134 -11.01 -4.47 7.52
N LYS A 135 -9.71 -4.53 7.28
CA LYS A 135 -8.68 -4.16 8.26
C LYS A 135 -7.85 -3.02 7.72
N TYR A 136 -7.64 -1.98 8.52
CA TYR A 136 -6.85 -0.80 8.12
C TYR A 136 -5.79 -0.46 9.17
N PHE A 137 -4.83 0.40 8.79
CA PHE A 137 -3.86 0.95 9.74
C PHE A 137 -4.35 2.25 10.36
N GLN A 138 -4.27 2.36 11.69
CA GLN A 138 -4.70 3.56 12.41
C GLN A 138 -4.06 4.86 11.89
N TYR A 139 -2.76 4.81 11.59
CA TYR A 139 -1.98 5.99 11.19
C TYR A 139 -2.04 6.31 9.70
N ILE A 140 -2.49 5.34 8.89
CA ILE A 140 -2.65 5.50 7.44
C ILE A 140 -3.96 4.81 7.07
N PRO A 141 -5.11 5.39 7.45
CA PRO A 141 -6.37 4.68 7.33
C PRO A 141 -6.66 4.32 5.89
N CYS A 142 -6.30 5.18 4.92
CA CYS A 142 -6.46 4.95 3.49
C CYS A 142 -5.95 3.57 3.00
N TYR A 143 -4.99 2.96 3.70
CA TYR A 143 -4.56 1.59 3.45
C TYR A 143 -5.38 0.59 4.27
N PHE A 144 -6.16 -0.20 3.54
CA PHE A 144 -6.91 -1.30 4.10
C PHE A 144 -6.75 -2.55 3.24
N ILE A 145 -7.04 -3.69 3.84
CA ILE A 145 -7.29 -4.95 3.15
C ILE A 145 -8.74 -5.35 3.35
N ILE A 146 -9.29 -6.08 2.39
CA ILE A 146 -10.54 -6.79 2.59
C ILE A 146 -10.25 -8.02 3.46
N ASP A 147 -10.95 -8.11 4.59
CA ASP A 147 -10.78 -9.16 5.59
C ASP A 147 -11.83 -10.25 5.35
N ASN A 148 -11.39 -11.37 4.75
CA ASN A 148 -12.26 -12.50 4.43
C ASN A 148 -12.46 -13.50 5.59
N SER A 149 -12.01 -13.14 6.81
CA SER A 149 -12.10 -13.98 8.01
C SER A 149 -13.40 -13.86 8.83
#